data_AF-A0A933UUX9-F1
#
_entry.id   AF-A0A933UUX9-F1
#
_cell.length_a   1.000
_cell.length_b   1.000
_cell.length_c   1.000
_cell.angle_alpha   90.00
_cell.angle_beta   90.00
_cell.angle_gamma   90.00
#
_symmetry.space_group_name_H-M   'P 1'
#
loop_
_entity.id
_entity.type
_entity.pdbx_description
1 polymer ?
#
loop_
_entity_poly.entity_id
_entity_poly.type
_entity_poly.pdbx_seq_one_letter_code
_entity_poly.pdbx_strand_id
1 'polypeptide(L)' 'MPQDVIAFANKNPACFMATMDNDQPRVRGMLLFSCDEKGFIFSTGKPKNMYKQLEANPKIELCFYAPS' A
#
# COMPACT_ATOMS: atom_id res chain seq x y z
N MET A 1 7.75 -6.97 -11.12
CA MET A 1 7.50 -7.74 -9.88
C MET A 1 7.54 -9.24 -10.20
N PRO A 2 7.99 -10.11 -9.27
CA PRO A 2 7.87 -11.56 -9.41
C PRO A 2 6.40 -12.02 -9.58
N GLN A 3 6.17 -13.08 -10.36
CA GLN A 3 4.83 -13.58 -10.70
C GLN A 3 4.06 -14.13 -9.48
N ASP A 4 4.76 -14.79 -8.56
CA ASP A 4 4.20 -15.28 -7.30
C ASP A 4 3.73 -14.13 -6.40
N VAL A 5 4.47 -13.02 -6.35
CA VAL A 5 4.08 -11.80 -5.63
C VAL A 5 2.83 -11.16 -6.24
N ILE A 6 2.78 -11.06 -7.57
CA ILE A 6 1.62 -10.53 -8.30
C ILE A 6 0.38 -11.38 -8.00
N ALA A 7 0.50 -12.71 -8.10
CA ALA A 7 -0.60 -13.63 -7.83
C ALA A 7 -1.05 -13.55 -6.36
N PHE A 8 -0.11 -13.51 -5.42
CA PHE A 8 -0.38 -13.41 -3.99
C PHE A 8 -1.12 -12.11 -3.63
N ALA A 9 -0.62 -10.97 -4.09
CA ALA A 9 -1.19 -9.66 -3.75
C ALA A 9 -2.58 -9.44 -4.38
N ASN A 10 -2.78 -9.91 -5.61
CA ASN A 10 -4.10 -9.86 -6.25
C ASN A 10 -5.11 -10.81 -5.59
N LYS A 11 -4.66 -11.98 -5.08
CA LYS A 11 -5.50 -12.91 -4.34
C LYS A 11 -5.84 -12.40 -2.93
N ASN A 12 -4.94 -11.63 -2.31
CA ASN A 12 -5.06 -11.12 -0.95
C ASN A 12 -4.96 -9.59 -0.95
N PRO A 13 -5.99 -8.85 -1.41
CA PRO A 13 -5.89 -7.40 -1.61
C PRO A 13 -5.92 -6.60 -0.31
N ALA A 14 -6.38 -7.17 0.81
CA ALA A 14 -6.36 -6.51 2.10
C ALA A 14 -4.93 -6.45 2.64
N CYS A 15 -4.45 -5.22 2.89
CA CYS A 15 -3.11 -4.98 3.37
C CYS A 15 -3.06 -3.79 4.34
N PHE A 16 -1.91 -3.60 4.97
CA PHE A 16 -1.61 -2.43 5.78
C PHE A 16 -0.53 -1.60 5.09
N MET A 17 -0.75 -0.29 4.99
CA MET A 17 0.20 0.64 4.40
C MET A 17 0.80 1.53 5.48
N ALA A 18 2.13 1.50 5.58
CA ALA A 18 2.91 2.43 6.38
C ALA A 18 3.31 3.65 5.55
N THR A 19 3.15 4.84 6.12
CA THR A 19 3.66 6.11 5.59
C THR A 19 4.29 6.93 6.71
N MET A 20 4.95 8.04 6.35
CA MET A 20 5.52 8.98 7.31
C MET A 20 4.75 10.30 7.33
N ASP A 21 4.60 10.87 8.52
CA ASP A 21 4.05 12.20 8.78
C ASP A 21 5.12 13.01 9.51
N ASN A 22 6.03 13.61 8.74
CA ASN A 22 7.34 14.08 9.22
C ASN A 22 8.11 12.91 9.88
N ASP A 23 8.31 12.95 11.20
CA ASP A 23 8.99 11.90 11.97
C ASP A 23 8.02 10.86 12.56
N GLN A 24 6.70 11.06 12.42
CA GLN A 24 5.70 10.16 12.98
C GLN A 24 5.29 9.07 11.97
N PRO A 25 5.56 7.78 12.23
CA PRO A 25 5.02 6.70 11.40
C PRO A 25 3.51 6.58 11.55
N ARG A 26 2.83 6.25 10.45
CA ARG A 26 1.38 6.02 10.38
C ARG A 26 1.09 4.71 9.65
N VAL A 27 0.20 3.89 10.18
CA VAL A 27 -0.26 2.66 9.54
C VAL A 27 -1.79 2.68 9.43
N ARG A 28 -2.32 2.18 8.31
CA ARG A 28 -3.75 1.98 8.10
C ARG A 28 -4.01 0.75 7.25
N GLY A 29 -5.17 0.12 7.47
CA GLY A 29 -5.70 -0.89 6.56
C GLY A 29 -6.10 -0.26 5.23
N MET A 30 -5.80 -0.94 4.13
CA MET A 30 -6.08 -0.55 2.76
C MET A 30 -6.51 -1.77 1.96
N LEU A 31 -7.25 -1.52 0.87
CA LEU A 31 -7.43 -2.49 -0.18
C LEU A 31 -6.54 -2.10 -1.35
N LEU A 32 -5.72 -3.04 -1.80
CA LEU A 32 -4.99 -2.93 -3.05
C LEU A 32 -5.99 -2.96 -4.21
N PHE A 33 -5.80 -2.09 -5.21
CA PHE A 33 -6.61 -2.10 -6.42
C PHE A 33 -6.18 -3.23 -7.35
N SER A 34 -4.88 -3.33 -7.61
CA SER A 34 -4.26 -4.43 -8.34
C SER A 34 -2.74 -4.46 -8.12
N CYS A 35 -2.11 -5.56 -8.50
CA CYS A 35 -0.66 -5.65 -8.68
C CYS A 35 -0.34 -6.10 -10.10
N ASP A 36 0.63 -5.47 -10.74
CA ASP A 36 1.14 -5.85 -12.05
C ASP A 36 2.68 -5.87 -12.06
N GLU A 37 3.27 -6.04 -13.24
CA GLU A 37 4.72 -6.09 -13.42
C GLU A 37 5.44 -4.81 -12.95
N LYS A 38 4.76 -3.66 -12.94
CA LYS A 38 5.29 -2.36 -12.49
C LYS A 38 5.16 -2.18 -10.98
N GLY A 39 4.24 -2.89 -10.33
CA GLY A 39 4.16 -2.93 -8.87
C GLY A 39 2.73 -2.93 -8.34
N PHE A 40 2.55 -2.32 -7.17
CA PHE A 40 1.28 -2.23 -6.46
C PHE A 40 0.52 -0.97 -6.88
N ILE A 41 -0.74 -1.13 -7.25
CA ILE A 41 -1.64 -0.05 -7.64
C ILE A 41 -2.68 0.13 -6.54
N PHE A 42 -2.80 1.36 -6.03
CA PHE A 42 -3.80 1.75 -5.05
C PHE A 42 -4.33 3.14 -5.41
N SER A 43 -5.49 3.50 -4.86
CA SER A 43 -6.08 4.82 -5.05
C SER A 43 -6.47 5.44 -3.70
N THR A 44 -6.44 6.76 -3.65
CA THR A 44 -6.86 7.53 -2.47
C THR A 44 -7.41 8.89 -2.87
N GLY A 45 -8.27 9.45 -2.03
CA GLY A 45 -8.77 10.81 -2.23
C GLY A 45 -7.75 11.87 -1.79
N LYS A 46 -7.62 12.95 -2.58
CA LYS A 46 -6.77 14.10 -2.27
C LYS A 46 -6.98 14.73 -0.88
N PRO A 47 -8.20 14.79 -0.32
CA PRO A 47 -8.40 15.36 1.02
C PRO A 47 -7.79 14.53 2.16
N LYS A 48 -7.49 13.24 1.93
CA LYS A 48 -7.02 12.33 2.99
C LYS A 48 -5.60 12.69 3.40
N ASN A 49 -5.30 12.57 4.71
CA ASN A 49 -3.95 12.77 5.22
C ASN A 49 -2.92 11.85 4.57
N MET A 50 -3.31 10.62 4.18
CA MET A 50 -2.43 9.71 3.45
C MET A 50 -1.94 10.32 2.12
N TYR A 51 -2.80 11.02 1.37
CA TYR A 51 -2.37 11.70 0.14
C TYR A 51 -1.30 12.75 0.45
N LYS A 52 -1.54 13.61 1.43
CA LYS A 52 -0.57 14.64 1.85
C LYS A 52 0.76 14.04 2.34
N GLN A 53 0.69 12.92 3.05
CA GLN A 53 1.87 12.19 3.53
C GLN A 53 2.68 11.60 2.38
N LEU A 54 2.02 11.01 1.38
CA LEU A 54 2.67 10.45 0.18
C LEU A 54 3.31 11.53 -0.69
N GLU A 55 2.66 12.69 -0.84
CA GLU A 55 3.23 13.83 -1.58
C GLU A 55 4.47 14.39 -0.88
N ALA A 56 4.50 14.40 0.45
CA ALA A 56 5.66 14.85 1.23
C ALA A 56 6.79 13.81 1.27
N ASN A 57 6.44 12.53 1.36
CA ASN A 57 7.40 11.42 1.35
C ASN A 57 6.79 10.18 0.65
N PRO A 58 7.29 9.82 -0.55
CA PRO A 58 6.74 8.70 -1.31
C PRO A 58 7.20 7.33 -0.80
N LYS A 59 8.08 7.26 0.20
CA LYS A 59 8.53 6.00 0.78
C LYS A 59 7.40 5.39 1.61
N ILE A 60 7.05 4.15 1.29
CA ILE A 60 6.00 3.38 1.96
C ILE A 60 6.45 1.95 2.18
N GLU A 61 5.73 1.25 3.05
CA GLU A 61 5.81 -0.19 3.21
C GLU A 61 4.40 -0.79 3.21
N LEU A 62 4.28 -1.98 2.62
CA LEU A 62 3.02 -2.72 2.55
C LEU A 62 3.19 -4.05 3.27
N CYS A 63 2.28 -4.35 4.19
CA CYS A 63 2.21 -5.62 4.88
C CYS A 63 0.91 -6.33 4.50
N PHE A 64 1.04 -7.54 3.96
CA PHE A 64 -0.08 -8.39 3.59
C PHE A 64 -0.23 -9.51 4.62
N TYR A 65 -1.47 -9.80 5.01
CA TYR A 65 -1.78 -10.93 5.86
C TYR A 65 -2.74 -11.86 5.13
N ALA A 66 -2.30 -13.10 4.91
CA ALA A 66 -3.11 -14.16 4.36
C ALA A 66 -3.02 -15.35 5.32
N PRO A 67 -4.07 -15.64 6.12
CA PRO A 67 -4.09 -16.84 6.93
C PRO A 67 -4.08 -18.07 6.02
N SER A 68 -3.34 -19.10 6.44
CA SER A 68 -3.26 -20.42 5.80
C SER A 68 -4.59 -21.16 5.84
#